data_AF-E9FY87-F1
#
_entry.id   AF-E9FY87-F1
#
_cell.length_a   1.000
_cell.length_b   1.000
_cell.length_c   1.000
_cell.angle_alpha   90.00
_cell.angle_beta   90.00
_cell.angle_gamma   90.00
#
_symmetry.space_group_name_H-M   'P 1'
#
loop_
_entity.id
_entity.type
_entity.pdbx_description
1 polymer ?
#
loop_
_entity_poly.entity_id
_entity_poly.type
_entity_poly.pdbx_seq_one_letter_code
_entity_poly.pdbx_strand_id
1 'polypeptide(L)'
;MERYASQALDTLAISRGVRELLSMHNIGQRLFAKFVLGLSQGTVSELLSKPKPWDKLTEKGRDSYRKMHAWACDEAAILLLKSLIPRKGRKNKII
;
A
#
# COMPACT_ATOMS: atom_id res chain seq x y z
N MET A 1 -17.69 8.91 1.01
CA MET A 1 -16.56 8.38 0.22
C MET A 1 -16.84 6.91 -0.08
N GLU A 2 -17.75 6.62 -1.02
CA GLU A 2 -18.24 5.25 -1.25
C GLU A 2 -18.28 4.87 -2.74
N ARG A 3 -17.50 5.58 -3.58
CA ARG A 3 -17.58 5.48 -5.04
C ARG A 3 -17.12 4.13 -5.64
N TYR A 4 -16.62 3.20 -4.84
CA TYR A 4 -16.09 1.90 -5.31
C TYR A 4 -16.55 0.69 -4.48
N ALA A 5 -17.59 0.84 -3.63
CA ALA A 5 -18.05 -0.28 -2.80
C ALA A 5 -18.53 -1.48 -3.65
N SER A 6 -19.09 -1.23 -4.83
CA SER A 6 -19.73 -2.22 -5.71
C SER A 6 -18.96 -2.56 -7.00
N GLN A 7 -17.85 -1.89 -7.32
CA GLN A 7 -17.12 -2.13 -8.56
C GLN A 7 -16.08 -3.24 -8.40
N ALA A 8 -16.10 -4.22 -9.31
CA ALA A 8 -15.02 -5.20 -9.41
C ALA A 8 -13.72 -4.50 -9.80
N LEU A 9 -12.66 -4.71 -9.01
CA LEU A 9 -11.35 -4.11 -9.26
C LEU A 9 -10.39 -5.15 -9.86
N ASP A 10 -9.54 -4.70 -10.78
CA ASP A 10 -8.43 -5.51 -11.28
C ASP A 10 -7.31 -5.55 -10.22
N THR A 11 -7.30 -6.63 -9.45
CA THR A 11 -6.34 -6.86 -8.37
C THR A 11 -4.92 -6.98 -8.90
N LEU A 12 -4.71 -7.47 -10.12
CA LEU A 12 -3.40 -7.59 -10.73
C LEU A 12 -2.87 -6.21 -11.14
N ALA A 13 -3.70 -5.39 -11.77
CA ALA A 13 -3.35 -4.02 -12.14
C ALA A 13 -3.04 -3.17 -10.89
N ILE A 14 -3.86 -3.25 -9.84
CA ILE A 14 -3.63 -2.54 -8.58
C ILE A 14 -2.32 -2.99 -7.94
N SER A 15 -2.08 -4.29 -7.81
CA SER A 15 -0.84 -4.80 -7.23
C SER A 15 0.39 -4.36 -8.01
N ARG A 16 0.32 -4.27 -9.34
CA ARG A 16 1.39 -3.73 -10.18
C ARG A 16 1.63 -2.25 -9.89
N GLY A 17 0.60 -1.41 -9.99
CA GLY A 17 0.70 0.03 -9.76
C GLY A 17 1.20 0.38 -8.36
N VAL A 18 0.74 -0.33 -7.33
CA VAL A 18 1.25 -0.13 -5.95
C VAL A 18 2.74 -0.46 -5.87
N ARG A 19 3.21 -1.57 -6.46
CA ARG A 19 4.64 -1.92 -6.43
C ARG A 19 5.50 -0.87 -7.14
N GLU A 20 5.03 -0.35 -8.27
CA GLU A 20 5.71 0.71 -9.02
C GLU A 20 5.82 1.99 -8.18
N LEU A 21 4.72 2.45 -7.58
CA LEU A 21 4.72 3.62 -6.69
C LEU A 21 5.64 3.43 -5.47
N LEU A 22 5.60 2.26 -4.82
CA LEU A 22 6.50 1.96 -3.72
C LEU A 22 7.97 2.04 -4.14
N SER A 23 8.30 1.53 -5.33
CA SER A 23 9.65 1.59 -5.89
C SER A 23 10.06 3.02 -6.24
N MET A 24 9.24 3.74 -7.00
CA MET A 24 9.50 5.11 -7.45
C MET A 24 9.71 6.10 -6.30
N HIS A 25 8.98 5.93 -5.20
CA HIS A 25 9.08 6.81 -4.03
C HIS A 25 10.01 6.28 -2.93
N ASN A 26 10.70 5.15 -3.16
CA ASN A 26 11.54 4.45 -2.19
C ASN A 26 10.81 4.12 -0.87
N ILE A 27 9.51 3.81 -0.96
CA ILE A 27 8.68 3.45 0.18
C ILE A 27 8.76 1.94 0.41
N GLY A 28 9.21 1.53 1.59
CA GLY A 28 9.23 0.13 1.96
C GLY A 28 7.83 -0.44 2.22
N GLN A 29 7.58 -1.69 1.82
CA GLN A 29 6.31 -2.39 2.06
C GLN A 29 5.89 -2.40 3.53
N ARG A 30 6.84 -2.45 4.49
CA ARG A 30 6.53 -2.40 5.93
C ARG A 30 5.81 -1.11 6.34
N LEU A 31 6.23 0.03 5.77
CA LEU A 31 5.63 1.33 6.07
C LEU A 31 4.23 1.39 5.47
N PHE A 32 4.11 1.02 4.20
CA PHE A 32 2.82 0.91 3.50
C PHE A 32 1.84 -0.02 4.22
N ALA A 33 2.28 -1.21 4.62
CA ALA A 33 1.47 -2.18 5.33
C ALA A 33 0.91 -1.61 6.63
N LYS A 34 1.75 -0.92 7.42
CA LYS A 34 1.33 -0.33 8.70
C LYS A 34 0.37 0.84 8.53
N PHE A 35 0.69 1.78 7.64
CA PHE A 35 0.01 3.08 7.59
C PHE A 35 -1.14 3.17 6.59
N VAL A 36 -1.16 2.32 5.56
CA VAL A 36 -2.23 2.32 4.54
C VAL A 36 -3.22 1.17 4.77
N LEU A 37 -2.71 -0.03 5.08
CA LEU A 37 -3.54 -1.23 5.15
C LEU A 37 -3.82 -1.72 6.58
N GLY A 38 -3.02 -1.31 7.57
CA GLY A 38 -3.10 -1.85 8.93
C GLY A 38 -2.78 -3.34 9.01
N LEU A 39 -1.88 -3.82 8.14
CA LEU A 39 -1.51 -5.23 8.01
C LEU A 39 -0.02 -5.46 8.30
N SER A 40 0.36 -6.74 8.41
CA SER A 40 1.76 -7.14 8.46
C SER A 40 2.44 -6.98 7.09
N GLN A 41 3.76 -6.77 7.08
CA GLN A 41 4.52 -6.70 5.83
C GLN A 41 4.43 -8.01 5.04
N GLY A 42 4.43 -9.18 5.70
CA GLY A 42 4.30 -10.48 5.04
C GLY A 42 2.96 -10.62 4.31
N THR A 43 1.86 -10.19 4.93
CA THR A 43 0.53 -10.20 4.30
C THR A 43 0.48 -9.32 3.06
N VAL A 44 1.04 -8.11 3.14
CA VAL A 44 1.11 -7.19 1.99
C VAL A 44 2.02 -7.75 0.89
N SER A 45 3.13 -8.37 1.25
CA SER A 45 4.01 -9.04 0.29
C SER A 45 3.28 -10.11 -0.52
N GLU A 46 2.47 -10.93 0.14
CA GLU A 46 1.66 -11.96 -0.53
C GLU A 46 0.59 -11.33 -1.43
N LEU A 47 -0.14 -10.32 -0.95
CA LEU A 47 -1.16 -9.61 -1.75
C LEU A 47 -0.55 -8.99 -3.02
N LEU A 48 0.61 -8.35 -2.89
CA LEU A 48 1.28 -7.70 -4.01
C LEU A 48 1.94 -8.72 -4.94
N SER A 49 2.49 -9.82 -4.43
CA SER A 49 3.23 -10.80 -5.25
C SER A 49 2.32 -11.80 -5.96
N LYS A 50 1.21 -12.20 -5.31
CA LYS A 50 0.26 -13.21 -5.80
C LYS A 50 -1.18 -12.72 -5.62
N PRO A 51 -1.60 -11.68 -6.35
CA PRO A 51 -2.97 -11.17 -6.25
C PRO A 51 -3.97 -12.22 -6.72
N LYS A 52 -4.94 -12.56 -5.85
CA LYS A 52 -6.07 -13.41 -6.23
C LYS A 52 -7.08 -12.59 -7.07
N PRO A 53 -7.82 -13.21 -7.99
CA PRO A 53 -8.92 -12.56 -8.71
C PRO A 53 -9.96 -11.98 -7.73
N TRP A 54 -10.58 -10.85 -8.09
CA TRP A 54 -11.53 -10.11 -7.25
C TRP A 54 -12.64 -11.01 -6.67
N ASP A 55 -13.22 -11.87 -7.49
CA ASP A 55 -14.34 -12.74 -7.09
C ASP A 55 -13.94 -13.80 -6.06
N LYS A 56 -12.64 -14.12 -5.98
CA LYS A 56 -12.07 -15.08 -5.03
C LYS A 56 -11.57 -14.42 -3.74
N LEU A 57 -11.77 -13.11 -3.57
CA LEU A 57 -11.39 -12.39 -2.35
C LEU A 57 -12.52 -12.41 -1.32
N THR A 58 -12.13 -12.57 -0.06
CA THR A 58 -12.98 -12.23 1.09
C THR A 58 -13.23 -10.72 1.13
N GLU A 59 -14.26 -10.27 1.86
CA GLU A 59 -14.54 -8.83 1.95
C GLU A 59 -13.36 -8.02 2.53
N LYS A 60 -12.63 -8.59 3.50
CA LYS A 60 -11.39 -7.99 4.02
C LYS A 60 -10.29 -7.89 2.96
N GLY A 61 -10.21 -8.87 2.06
CA GLY A 61 -9.32 -8.83 0.90
C GLY A 61 -9.71 -7.71 -0.05
N ARG A 62 -11.00 -7.60 -0.39
CA ARG A 62 -11.54 -6.54 -1.25
C ARG A 62 -11.29 -5.15 -0.66
N ASP A 63 -11.54 -4.97 0.64
CA ASP A 63 -11.23 -3.74 1.37
C ASP A 63 -9.74 -3.35 1.25
N SER A 64 -8.84 -4.34 1.33
CA SER A 64 -7.40 -4.08 1.15
C SER A 64 -7.10 -3.53 -0.25
N TYR A 65 -7.69 -4.11 -1.30
CA TYR A 65 -7.50 -3.61 -2.67
C TYR A 65 -8.17 -2.26 -2.92
N ARG A 66 -9.34 -1.97 -2.32
CA ARG A 66 -9.96 -0.64 -2.38
C ARG A 66 -9.05 0.41 -1.74
N LYS A 67 -8.45 0.12 -0.58
CA LYS A 67 -7.47 1.01 0.09
C LYS A 67 -6.21 1.21 -0.74
N MET A 68 -5.67 0.13 -1.33
CA MET A 68 -4.53 0.20 -2.25
C MET A 68 -4.84 1.11 -3.45
N HIS A 69 -6.00 0.92 -4.08
CA HIS A 69 -6.44 1.73 -5.22
C HIS A 69 -6.63 3.20 -4.83
N ALA A 70 -7.32 3.46 -3.71
CA ALA A 70 -7.51 4.83 -3.21
C ALA A 70 -6.18 5.54 -2.93
N TRP A 71 -5.24 4.84 -2.28
CA TRP A 71 -3.90 5.39 -2.02
C TRP A 71 -3.12 5.65 -3.32
N ALA A 72 -3.21 4.74 -4.31
CA ALA A 72 -2.51 4.89 -5.58
C ALA A 72 -3.04 6.04 -6.45
N CYS A 73 -4.31 6.43 -6.26
CA CYS A 73 -4.94 7.56 -6.95
C CYS A 73 -4.77 8.91 -6.22
N ASP A 74 -4.18 8.93 -5.02
CA ASP A 74 -4.02 10.14 -4.21
C ASP A 74 -2.54 10.47 -4.03
N GLU A 75 -2.05 11.42 -4.83
CA GLU A 75 -0.66 11.88 -4.76
C GLU A 75 -0.30 12.44 -3.38
N ALA A 76 -1.22 13.14 -2.71
CA ALA A 76 -0.96 13.66 -1.38
C ALA A 76 -0.77 12.52 -0.36
N ALA A 77 -1.54 11.44 -0.47
CA ALA A 77 -1.38 10.25 0.37
C ALA A 77 -0.04 9.53 0.13
N ILE A 78 0.44 9.49 -1.11
CA ILE A 78 1.76 8.94 -1.47
C ILE A 78 2.87 9.79 -0.85
N LEU A 79 2.80 11.12 -1.00
CA LEU A 79 3.79 12.05 -0.46
C LEU A 79 3.80 12.05 1.07
N LEU A 80 2.64 11.93 1.70
CA LEU A 80 2.52 11.77 3.15
C LEU A 80 3.27 10.52 3.62
N LEU A 81 3.04 9.37 2.97
CA LEU A 81 3.71 8.13 3.35
C LEU A 81 5.23 8.22 3.13
N LYS A 82 5.67 8.88 2.06
CA LYS A 82 7.09 9.16 1.81
C LYS A 82 7.71 10.04 2.91
N SER A 83 6.97 11.01 3.43
CA SER A 83 7.46 11.89 4.51
C SER A 83 7.78 11.13 5.81
N LEU A 84 7.14 9.97 6.03
CA LEU A 84 7.33 9.11 7.20
C LEU A 84 8.57 8.22 7.13
N ILE A 85 9.29 8.20 6.00
CA ILE A 85 10.54 7.44 5.86
C ILE A 85 11.56 8.01 6.86
N PRO A 86 12.08 7.20 7.81
CA PRO A 86 13.06 7.68 8.76
C PRO A 86 14.28 8.22 8.03
N ARG A 87 14.57 9.52 8.17
CA ARG A 87 15.84 10.07 7.69
C ARG A 87 16.95 9.48 8.54
N LYS A 88 17.78 8.64 7.93
CA LYS A 88 18.96 8.05 8.56
C LYS A 88 19.95 9.18 8.87
N GLY A 89 19.81 9.83 10.02
CA GLY A 89 20.60 11.01 10.35
C GLY A 89 20.18 11.75 11.61
N ARG A 90 20.44 11.15 12.78
CA ARG A 90 20.94 11.81 14.01
C ARG A 90 21.21 10.70 15.03
N LYS A 91 22.33 10.00 14.86
CA LYS A 91 22.99 9.38 16.03
C LYS A 91 23.52 10.56 16.85
N ASN A 92 22.94 10.82 18.01
CA ASN A 92 23.54 11.72 18.98
C ASN A 92 25.00 11.27 19.20
N LYS A 93 25.96 12.05 18.71
CA LYS A 93 27.29 12.08 19.30
C LYS A 93 27.08 12.71 20.68
N ILE A 94 26.97 11.88 21.70
CA ILE A 94 27.28 12.31 23.06
C ILE A 94 28.80 12.37 23.09
N ILE A 95 29.30 13.60 23.01
CA ILE A 95 30.66 13.99 23.43
C ILE A 95 30.78 13.77 24.93
#